data_AF-A0A920QWL1-F1
#
_entry.id   AF-A0A920QWL1-F1
#
_cell.length_a   1.000
_cell.length_b   1.000
_cell.length_c   1.000
_cell.angle_alpha   90.00
_cell.angle_beta   90.00
_cell.angle_gamma   90.00
#
_symmetry.space_group_name_H-M   'P 1'
#
loop_
_entity.id
_entity.type
_entity.pdbx_description
1 polymer ?
#
loop_
_entity_poly.entity_id
_entity_poly.type
_entity_poly.pdbx_seq_one_letter_code
_entity_poly.pdbx_strand_id
1 'polypeptide(L)'
;MAPKLHDYPFQHWMIDSWINWFKKKKISIWISVWEVNPSELYQVIAENQDVSFVLTEAHYRQSKWVLQLLKKLKNTYIELSRWALTDGISLLLDNIDEKRILFGSRFPDSPISPQLYFLHNCNLSTKTLSLICADNLKRLLHNENH
;
A
#
# COMPACT_ATOMS: atom_id res chain seq x y z
N MET A 1 3.05 7.11 -8.24
CA MET A 1 2.32 7.83 -9.30
C MET A 1 1.45 8.89 -8.65
N ALA A 2 1.30 10.04 -9.30
CA ALA A 2 0.52 11.18 -8.80
C ALA A 2 -0.43 11.73 -9.89
N PRO A 3 -1.52 11.01 -10.22
CA PRO A 3 -2.42 11.41 -11.32
C PRO A 3 -3.08 12.78 -11.14
N LYS A 4 -3.61 13.09 -9.95
CA LYS A 4 -4.23 14.39 -9.68
C LYS A 4 -3.23 15.53 -9.74
N LEU A 5 -2.04 15.35 -9.15
CA LEU A 5 -1.00 16.38 -9.17
C LEU A 5 -0.56 16.75 -10.58
N HIS A 6 -0.53 15.78 -11.49
CA HIS A 6 -0.10 15.95 -12.88
C HIS A 6 -1.25 15.99 -13.88
N ASP A 7 -2.48 16.19 -13.41
CA ASP A 7 -3.70 16.36 -14.20
C ASP A 7 -3.90 15.30 -15.30
N TYR A 8 -3.79 14.03 -14.93
CA TYR A 8 -4.14 12.92 -15.82
C TYR A 8 -5.08 11.90 -15.15
N PRO A 9 -5.96 11.25 -15.91
CA PRO A 9 -6.84 10.21 -15.39
C PRO A 9 -6.08 8.90 -15.18
N PHE A 10 -6.39 8.17 -14.11
CA PHE A 10 -5.76 6.87 -13.84
C PHE A 10 -6.50 5.75 -14.61
N GLN A 11 -6.46 5.85 -15.94
CA GLN A 11 -7.23 5.03 -16.87
C GLN A 11 -6.32 4.35 -17.89
N HIS A 12 -6.71 3.16 -18.35
CA HIS A 12 -5.91 2.30 -19.24
C HIS A 12 -5.30 3.03 -20.44
N TRP A 13 -6.11 3.76 -21.20
CA TRP A 13 -5.64 4.51 -22.38
C TRP A 13 -4.54 5.53 -22.10
N MET A 14 -4.39 5.98 -20.85
CA MET A 14 -3.37 6.95 -20.43
C MET A 14 -2.13 6.26 -19.86
N ILE A 15 -2.31 5.21 -19.04
CA ILE A 15 -1.23 4.66 -18.20
C ILE A 15 -0.72 3.29 -18.63
N ASP A 16 -1.36 2.62 -19.59
CA ASP A 16 -1.02 1.23 -19.96
C ASP A 16 0.44 1.08 -20.40
N SER A 17 0.99 2.05 -21.14
CA SER A 17 2.41 2.00 -21.52
C SER A 17 3.34 2.00 -20.32
N TRP A 18 2.97 2.72 -19.25
CA TRP A 18 3.74 2.74 -18.02
C TRP A 18 3.54 1.46 -17.22
N ILE A 19 2.30 1.00 -17.04
CA ILE A 19 2.00 -0.26 -16.35
C ILE A 19 2.75 -1.43 -17.00
N ASN A 20 2.70 -1.53 -18.33
CA ASN A 20 3.41 -2.56 -19.08
C ASN A 20 4.93 -2.48 -18.87
N TRP A 21 5.47 -1.28 -18.73
CA TRP A 21 6.88 -1.10 -18.39
C TRP A 21 7.21 -1.55 -16.95
N PHE A 22 6.39 -1.17 -15.96
CA PHE A 22 6.53 -1.61 -14.57
C PHE A 22 6.45 -3.14 -14.45
N LYS A 23 5.48 -3.74 -15.14
CA LYS A 23 5.31 -5.19 -15.30
C LYS A 23 6.56 -5.86 -15.85
N LYS A 24 7.06 -5.39 -17.00
CA LYS A 24 8.27 -5.92 -17.63
C LYS A 24 9.50 -5.82 -16.73
N LYS A 25 9.60 -4.74 -15.95
CA LYS A 25 10.72 -4.50 -15.03
C LYS A 25 10.54 -5.14 -13.66
N LYS A 26 9.38 -5.74 -13.38
CA LYS A 26 8.99 -6.25 -12.06
C LYS A 26 9.20 -5.19 -10.98
N ILE A 27 8.68 -3.99 -11.22
CA ILE A 27 8.73 -2.88 -10.27
C ILE A 27 7.32 -2.65 -9.76
N SER A 28 7.18 -2.58 -8.43
CA SER A 28 5.91 -2.26 -7.78
C SER A 28 5.52 -0.81 -8.00
N ILE A 29 4.22 -0.56 -8.17
CA ILE A 29 3.67 0.78 -8.34
C ILE A 29 3.22 1.32 -6.99
N TRP A 30 3.77 2.46 -6.58
CA TRP A 30 3.39 3.15 -5.34
C TRP A 30 2.46 4.30 -5.65
N ILE A 31 1.32 4.40 -4.96
CA ILE A 31 0.31 5.42 -5.25
C ILE A 31 -0.36 5.92 -3.97
N SER A 32 -0.36 7.24 -3.78
CA SER A 32 -1.10 7.85 -2.67
C SER A 32 -2.59 7.71 -2.95
N VAL A 33 -3.35 7.29 -1.94
CA VAL A 33 -4.81 7.17 -2.04
C VAL A 33 -5.49 8.52 -2.31
N TRP A 34 -4.78 9.62 -2.08
CA TRP A 34 -5.25 10.98 -2.35
C TRP A 34 -5.13 11.36 -3.82
N GLU A 35 -4.25 10.71 -4.56
CA GLU A 35 -3.92 11.04 -5.95
C GLU A 35 -4.82 10.36 -6.99
N VAL A 36 -5.77 9.53 -6.55
CA VAL A 36 -6.60 8.72 -7.45
C VAL A 36 -8.07 8.74 -7.07
N ASN A 37 -8.91 8.42 -8.06
CA ASN A 37 -10.30 8.04 -7.82
C ASN A 37 -10.35 6.53 -7.46
N PRO A 38 -11.09 6.13 -6.40
CA PRO A 38 -11.15 4.74 -5.98
C PRO A 38 -11.66 3.75 -7.04
N SER A 39 -12.61 4.16 -7.88
CA SER A 39 -13.18 3.29 -8.91
C SER A 39 -12.18 3.02 -10.03
N GLU A 40 -11.46 4.05 -10.47
CA GLU A 40 -10.41 3.93 -11.49
C GLU A 40 -9.25 3.07 -10.98
N LEU A 41 -8.82 3.32 -9.74
CA LEU A 41 -7.78 2.53 -9.09
C LEU A 41 -8.17 1.04 -9.01
N TYR A 42 -9.40 0.74 -8.61
CA TYR A 42 -9.90 -0.63 -8.56
C TYR A 42 -9.85 -1.32 -9.93
N GLN A 43 -10.36 -0.67 -10.98
CA GLN A 43 -10.38 -1.23 -12.33
C GLN A 43 -8.98 -1.57 -12.82
N VAL A 44 -8.06 -0.59 -12.75
CA VAL A 44 -6.68 -0.76 -13.20
C VAL A 44 -5.97 -1.88 -12.45
N ILE A 45 -6.09 -1.93 -11.11
CA ILE A 45 -5.43 -2.98 -10.33
C ILE A 45 -6.05 -4.35 -10.63
N ALA A 46 -7.38 -4.44 -10.73
CA ALA A 46 -8.08 -5.70 -11.00
C ALA A 46 -7.66 -6.35 -12.33
N GLU A 47 -7.35 -5.53 -13.33
CA GLU A 47 -6.88 -5.99 -14.64
C GLU A 47 -5.36 -6.25 -14.71
N ASN A 48 -4.60 -5.81 -13.71
CA ASN A 48 -3.14 -5.91 -13.66
C ASN A 48 -2.64 -6.67 -12.42
N GLN A 49 -3.16 -7.88 -12.20
CA GLN A 49 -2.85 -8.69 -11.01
C GLN A 49 -1.39 -9.19 -10.92
N ASP A 50 -0.62 -9.07 -12.00
CA ASP A 50 0.79 -9.47 -12.03
C ASP A 50 1.77 -8.33 -11.73
N VAL A 51 1.27 -7.12 -11.47
CA VAL A 51 2.04 -5.99 -10.92
C VAL A 51 1.60 -5.78 -9.47
N SER A 52 2.56 -5.57 -8.57
CA SER A 52 2.23 -5.21 -7.19
C SER A 52 1.93 -3.72 -7.06
N PHE A 53 0.88 -3.38 -6.30
CA PHE A 53 0.50 -2.00 -6.00
C PHE A 53 0.63 -1.71 -4.51
N VAL A 54 1.24 -0.60 -4.15
CA VAL A 54 1.38 -0.14 -2.76
C VAL A 54 0.55 1.12 -2.57
N LEU A 55 -0.48 1.04 -1.72
CA LEU A 55 -1.29 2.18 -1.33
C LEU A 55 -0.59 2.94 -0.20
N THR A 56 -0.24 4.20 -0.47
CA THR A 56 0.39 5.08 0.52
C THR A 56 -0.59 6.13 1.03
N GLU A 57 -0.24 6.69 2.20
CA GLU A 57 -0.96 7.81 2.83
C GLU A 57 -2.45 7.55 3.13
N ALA A 58 -2.84 6.28 3.23
CA ALA A 58 -4.18 5.87 3.60
C ALA A 58 -4.52 6.35 5.01
N HIS A 59 -5.59 7.12 5.13
CA HIS A 59 -6.02 7.73 6.38
C HIS A 59 -7.43 7.26 6.77
N TYR A 60 -7.91 7.61 7.97
CA TYR A 60 -9.24 7.19 8.45
C TYR A 60 -10.37 7.54 7.47
N ARG A 61 -10.22 8.62 6.69
CA ARG A 61 -11.20 9.06 5.68
C ARG A 61 -11.33 8.08 4.51
N GLN A 62 -10.25 7.38 4.16
CA GLN A 62 -10.21 6.40 3.07
C GLN A 62 -10.33 4.96 3.56
N SER A 63 -10.21 4.73 4.88
CA SER A 63 -10.13 3.41 5.49
C SER A 63 -11.16 2.40 4.99
N LYS A 64 -12.43 2.83 4.86
CA LYS A 64 -13.52 1.97 4.39
C LYS A 64 -13.26 1.39 3.00
N TRP A 65 -12.96 2.23 2.01
CA TRP A 65 -12.76 1.75 0.64
C TRP A 65 -11.38 1.11 0.45
N VAL A 66 -10.35 1.62 1.14
CA VAL A 66 -9.00 1.03 1.10
C VAL A 66 -9.04 -0.40 1.64
N LEU A 67 -9.72 -0.65 2.76
CA LEU A 67 -9.85 -1.99 3.32
C LEU A 67 -10.59 -2.94 2.38
N GLN A 68 -11.67 -2.49 1.73
CA GLN A 68 -12.38 -3.32 0.75
C GLN A 68 -11.50 -3.66 -0.46
N LEU A 69 -10.74 -2.69 -0.98
CA LEU A 69 -9.81 -2.89 -2.08
C LEU A 69 -8.73 -3.91 -1.70
N LEU A 70 -8.08 -3.75 -0.54
CA LEU A 70 -7.06 -4.66 -0.03
C LEU A 70 -7.57 -6.10 0.16
N LYS A 71 -8.83 -6.27 0.58
CA LYS A 71 -9.46 -7.60 0.73
C LYS A 71 -9.65 -8.29 -0.62
N LYS A 72 -10.06 -7.53 -1.64
CA LYS A 72 -10.40 -8.03 -2.98
C LYS A 72 -9.16 -8.26 -3.84
N LEU A 73 -8.19 -7.36 -3.83
CA LEU A 73 -7.06 -7.36 -4.74
C LEU A 73 -5.80 -7.87 -4.02
N LYS A 74 -5.34 -9.07 -4.40
CA LYS A 74 -4.28 -9.81 -3.68
C LYS A 74 -2.88 -9.25 -3.94
N ASN A 75 -2.68 -8.61 -5.09
CA ASN A 75 -1.46 -7.90 -5.47
C ASN A 75 -1.33 -6.51 -4.82
N THR A 76 -2.24 -6.14 -3.91
CA THR A 76 -2.23 -4.80 -3.28
C THR A 76 -1.73 -4.84 -1.84
N TYR A 77 -0.84 -3.91 -1.54
CA TYR A 77 -0.18 -3.68 -0.26
C TYR A 77 -0.63 -2.34 0.33
N ILE A 78 -0.49 -2.18 1.64
CA ILE A 78 -0.72 -0.92 2.33
C ILE A 78 0.53 -0.49 3.09
N GLU A 79 0.83 0.80 3.00
CA GLU A 79 1.87 1.48 3.76
C GLU A 79 1.24 2.29 4.92
N LEU A 80 1.83 2.24 6.11
CA LEU A 80 1.19 2.63 7.37
C LEU A 80 1.33 4.09 7.80
N SER A 81 2.07 4.95 7.08
CA SER A 81 2.46 6.30 7.48
C SER A 81 1.32 7.22 7.93
N ARG A 82 0.12 6.99 7.40
CA ARG A 82 -1.09 7.76 7.73
C ARG A 82 -2.22 6.89 8.27
N TRP A 83 -1.96 5.59 8.48
CA TRP A 83 -2.94 4.62 8.96
C TRP A 83 -3.15 4.76 10.47
N ALA A 84 -3.69 5.90 10.88
CA ALA A 84 -3.97 6.25 12.26
C ALA A 84 -5.46 6.05 12.56
N LEU A 85 -5.83 4.79 12.79
CA LEU A 85 -7.15 4.41 13.29
C LEU A 85 -6.99 3.73 14.65
N THR A 86 -7.98 3.90 15.53
CA THR A 86 -8.12 3.02 16.71
C THR A 86 -8.16 1.57 16.23
N ASP A 87 -7.31 0.73 16.81
CA ASP A 87 -7.12 -0.68 16.42
C ASP A 87 -6.81 -0.90 14.93
N GLY A 88 -6.27 0.12 14.25
CA GLY A 88 -6.05 0.10 12.80
C GLY A 88 -5.15 -1.04 12.35
N ILE A 89 -4.15 -1.43 13.16
CA ILE A 89 -3.27 -2.55 12.85
C ILE A 89 -4.00 -3.88 12.97
N SER A 90 -4.73 -4.10 14.07
CA SER A 90 -5.55 -5.31 14.25
C SER A 90 -6.57 -5.46 13.14
N LEU A 91 -7.25 -4.36 12.76
CA LEU A 91 -8.19 -4.34 11.64
C LEU A 91 -7.57 -4.81 10.32
N LEU A 92 -6.31 -4.42 10.05
CA LEU A 92 -5.60 -4.91 8.87
C LEU A 92 -5.29 -6.41 8.99
N LEU A 93 -4.71 -6.83 10.12
CA LEU A 93 -4.32 -8.24 10.35
C LEU A 93 -5.52 -9.20 10.31
N ASP A 94 -6.69 -8.75 10.74
CA ASP A 94 -7.93 -9.54 10.68
C ASP A 94 -8.49 -9.70 9.25
N ASN A 95 -8.10 -8.83 8.33
CA ASN A 95 -8.71 -8.75 6.99
C ASN A 95 -7.74 -9.08 5.85
N ILE A 96 -6.44 -8.95 6.05
CA ILE A 96 -5.41 -9.19 5.05
C ILE A 96 -4.19 -9.90 5.64
N ASP A 97 -3.46 -10.62 4.78
CA ASP A 97 -2.18 -11.23 5.14
C ASP A 97 -1.19 -10.14 5.62
N GLU A 98 -0.55 -10.37 6.77
CA GLU A 98 0.49 -9.52 7.36
C GLU A 98 1.63 -9.23 6.37
N LYS A 99 1.86 -10.13 5.41
CA LYS A 99 2.84 -9.98 4.32
C LYS A 99 2.55 -8.81 3.38
N ARG A 100 1.36 -8.23 3.43
CA ARG A 100 0.93 -7.10 2.58
C ARG A 100 0.90 -5.75 3.30
N ILE A 101 1.43 -5.70 4.51
CA ILE A 101 1.48 -4.50 5.34
C ILE A 101 2.93 -4.02 5.43
N LEU A 102 3.16 -2.73 5.12
CA LEU A 102 4.47 -2.11 5.08
C LEU A 102 4.55 -0.96 6.09
N PHE A 103 5.66 -0.89 6.83
CA PHE A 103 5.99 0.29 7.59
C PHE A 103 6.27 1.48 6.65
N GLY A 104 5.83 2.65 7.08
CA GLY A 104 6.43 3.91 6.67
C GLY A 104 6.00 5.02 7.61
N SER A 105 6.73 6.13 7.56
CA SER A 105 6.69 7.20 8.56
C SER A 105 6.21 8.55 8.04
N ARG A 106 6.14 8.70 6.71
CA ARG A 106 5.97 9.98 6.01
C ARG A 106 7.09 11.00 6.23
N PHE A 107 8.27 10.58 6.66
CA PHE A 107 9.39 11.51 6.79
C PHE A 107 9.71 12.18 5.42
N PRO A 108 9.95 13.50 5.37
CA PRO A 108 10.13 14.44 6.48
C PRO A 108 8.86 15.12 7.00
N ASP A 109 7.71 14.93 6.37
CA ASP A 109 6.44 15.56 6.77
C ASP A 109 5.91 15.07 8.13
N SER A 110 6.42 13.94 8.62
CA SER A 110 6.17 13.44 9.96
C SER A 110 7.41 12.74 10.53
N PRO A 111 7.65 12.83 11.85
CA PRO A 111 8.78 12.15 12.47
C PRO A 111 8.59 10.63 12.42
N ILE A 112 9.71 9.90 12.35
CA ILE A 112 9.71 8.43 12.30
C ILE A 112 9.23 7.83 13.62
N SER A 113 9.65 8.42 14.74
CA SER A 113 9.53 7.82 16.07
C SER A 113 8.10 7.49 16.51
N PRO A 114 7.08 8.36 16.32
CA PRO A 114 5.72 8.06 16.79
C PRO A 114 5.11 6.83 16.12
N GLN A 115 5.27 6.67 14.81
CA GLN A 115 4.71 5.52 14.09
C GLN A 115 5.39 4.21 14.49
N LEU A 116 6.72 4.24 14.66
CA LEU A 116 7.47 3.08 15.12
C LEU A 116 7.09 2.73 16.57
N TYR A 117 7.03 3.72 17.46
CA TYR A 117 6.59 3.55 18.85
C TYR A 117 5.19 2.94 18.92
N PHE A 118 4.25 3.43 18.13
CA PHE A 118 2.89 2.89 18.06
C PHE A 118 2.89 1.39 17.71
N LEU A 119 3.60 0.99 16.65
CA LEU A 119 3.69 -0.42 16.24
C LEU A 119 4.25 -1.34 17.34
N HIS A 120 5.28 -0.89 18.05
CA HIS A 120 5.86 -1.63 19.17
C HIS A 120 4.88 -1.80 20.34
N ASN A 121 3.85 -0.96 20.44
CA ASN A 121 2.81 -1.01 21.46
C ASN A 121 1.50 -1.69 20.99
N CYS A 122 1.45 -2.23 19.77
CA CYS A 122 0.28 -2.96 19.26
C CYS A 122 0.24 -4.46 19.67
N ASN A 123 1.07 -4.89 20.63
CA ASN A 123 1.17 -6.29 21.08
C ASN A 123 1.39 -7.31 19.94
N LEU A 124 2.17 -6.93 18.93
CA LEU A 124 2.49 -7.78 17.79
C LEU A 124 3.54 -8.82 18.17
N SER A 125 3.47 -10.01 17.57
CA SER A 125 4.58 -10.96 17.65
C SER A 125 5.85 -10.36 17.05
N THR A 126 7.02 -10.74 17.55
CA THR A 126 8.31 -10.30 16.98
C THR A 126 8.42 -10.61 15.49
N LYS A 127 7.86 -11.75 15.05
CA LYS A 127 7.79 -12.15 13.65
C LYS A 127 6.96 -11.16 12.82
N THR A 128 5.74 -10.87 13.24
CA THR A 128 4.83 -9.91 12.57
C THR A 128 5.45 -8.52 12.52
N LEU A 129 6.07 -8.07 13.62
CA LEU A 129 6.74 -6.79 13.68
C LEU A 129 7.93 -6.72 12.70
N SER A 130 8.76 -7.76 12.62
CA SER A 130 9.87 -7.83 11.64
C SER A 130 9.37 -7.80 10.19
N LEU A 131 8.29 -8.53 9.91
CA LEU A 131 7.64 -8.53 8.59
C LEU A 131 7.21 -7.12 8.19
N ILE A 132 6.44 -6.44 9.05
CA ILE A 132 5.90 -5.10 8.76
C ILE A 132 7.03 -4.05 8.68
N CYS A 133 7.98 -4.07 9.61
CA CYS A 133 9.03 -3.06 9.70
C CYS A 133 10.10 -3.17 8.61
N ALA A 134 10.34 -4.36 8.04
CA ALA A 134 11.42 -4.53 7.07
C ALA A 134 11.16 -5.62 6.03
N ASP A 135 10.84 -6.85 6.46
CA ASP A 135 11.02 -8.00 5.59
C ASP A 135 10.00 -8.07 4.45
N ASN A 136 8.80 -7.52 4.64
CA ASN A 136 7.83 -7.35 3.57
C ASN A 136 8.32 -6.42 2.46
N LEU A 137 8.97 -5.32 2.83
CA LEU A 137 9.53 -4.38 1.87
C LEU A 137 10.70 -5.02 1.11
N LYS A 138 11.61 -5.72 1.81
CA LYS A 138 12.72 -6.45 1.15
C LYS A 138 12.20 -7.44 0.11
N ARG A 139 11.21 -8.27 0.50
CA ARG A 139 10.59 -9.25 -0.41
C ARG A 139 9.94 -8.59 -1.62
N LEU A 140 9.27 -7.45 -1.41
CA LEU A 140 8.63 -6.67 -2.47
C LEU A 140 9.66 -6.05 -3.45
N LEU A 141 10.81 -5.59 -2.94
CA LEU A 141 11.87 -4.99 -3.76
C LEU A 141 12.67 -6.04 -4.55
N HIS A 142 12.85 -7.23 -3.99
CA HIS A 142 13.59 -8.32 -4.64
C HIS A 142 12.72 -9.24 -5.52
N ASN A 143 11.41 -8.97 -5.62
CA ASN A 143 10.46 -9.80 -6.38
C ASN A 143 10.44 -11.28 -5.96
N GLU A 144 10.68 -11.55 -4.69
CA GLU A 144 10.64 -12.89 -4.08
C GLU A 144 9.19 -13.38 -3.83
N ASN A 145 8.19 -12.77 -4.49
CA ASN A 145 6.76 -13.05 -4.32
C ASN A 145 6.20 -14.01 -5.40
N HIS A 146 7.03 -14.89 -5.98
CA HIS A 146 6.61 -15.93 -6.92
C HIS A 146 6.99 -17.31 -6.42
#